data_AF-A0A3N5FCI5-F1
#
_entry.id   AF-A0A3N5FCI5-F1
#
_cell.length_a   1.000
_cell.length_b   1.000
_cell.length_c   1.000
_cell.angle_alpha   90.00
_cell.angle_beta   90.00
_cell.angle_gamma   90.00
#
_symmetry.space_group_name_H-M   'P 1'
#
loop_
_entity.id
_entity.type
_entity.pdbx_description
1 polymer ?
#
loop_
_entity_poly.entity_id
_entity_poly.type
_entity_poly.pdbx_seq_one_letter_code
_entity_poly.pdbx_strand_id
1 'polypeptide(L)'
;MKLATRRDGSRDGQLVVVSRDLTTAVAVPQIAGSLQAALDDWGRASALLSAAADLLDRGAAKDSFAFDPKRAMAPLPRAYQWVDGSAYVNHVELVRKARGAE
;
A
#
# COMPACT_ATOMS: atom_id res chain seq x y z
N MET A 1 1.21 -3.93 10.61
CA MET A 1 1.65 -4.29 9.24
C MET A 1 1.56 -3.07 8.33
N LYS A 2 2.54 -2.87 7.46
CA LYS A 2 2.50 -1.86 6.38
C LYS A 2 2.81 -2.56 5.06
N LEU A 3 2.09 -2.20 4.00
CA LEU A 3 2.24 -2.78 2.67
C LEU A 3 2.60 -1.70 1.67
N ALA A 4 3.42 -2.04 0.68
CA ALA A 4 3.74 -1.17 -0.44
C ALA A 4 3.85 -1.99 -1.72
N THR A 5 3.89 -1.29 -2.84
CA THR A 5 4.10 -1.89 -4.16
C THR A 5 5.43 -1.40 -4.71
N ARG A 6 6.36 -2.34 -4.92
CA ARG A 6 7.68 -2.09 -5.50
C ARG A 6 7.61 -2.23 -7.02
N ARG A 7 8.28 -1.33 -7.74
CA ARG A 7 8.43 -1.45 -9.20
C ARG A 7 9.31 -2.65 -9.55
N ASP A 8 8.79 -3.57 -10.37
CA ASP A 8 9.50 -4.76 -10.86
C ASP A 8 9.46 -4.90 -12.40
N GLY A 9 8.87 -3.93 -13.10
CA GLY A 9 8.68 -3.93 -14.55
C GLY A 9 7.29 -4.42 -15.00
N SER A 10 6.53 -5.06 -14.12
CA SER A 10 5.13 -5.41 -14.37
C SER A 10 4.20 -4.19 -14.18
N ARG A 11 2.95 -4.32 -14.62
CA ARG A 11 1.94 -3.25 -14.49
C ARG A 11 1.42 -3.09 -13.07
N ASP A 12 1.29 -4.20 -12.33
CA ASP A 12 0.80 -4.20 -10.94
C ASP A 12 1.91 -4.02 -9.91
N GLY A 13 3.17 -4.11 -10.35
CA GLY A 13 4.32 -4.15 -9.45
C GLY A 13 4.35 -5.41 -8.59
N GLN A 14 5.23 -5.39 -7.60
CA GLN A 14 5.42 -6.47 -6.65
C GLN A 14 4.98 -6.06 -5.25
N LEU A 15 4.17 -6.90 -4.61
CA LEU A 15 3.79 -6.70 -3.20
C LEU A 15 5.00 -6.87 -2.28
N VAL A 16 5.19 -5.88 -1.40
CA VAL A 16 6.20 -5.93 -0.33
C VAL A 16 5.56 -5.58 1.02
N VAL A 17 6.02 -6.23 2.07
CA VAL A 17 5.75 -5.83 3.46
C VAL A 17 6.84 -4.86 3.89
N VAL A 18 6.47 -3.77 4.55
CA VAL A 18 7.38 -2.71 5.01
C VAL A 18 7.41 -2.70 6.54
N SER A 19 8.59 -2.52 7.11
CA SER A 19 8.81 -2.45 8.55
C SER A 19 8.08 -1.25 9.19
N ARG A 20 7.82 -1.34 10.49
CA ARG A 20 7.11 -0.26 11.23
C ARG A 20 7.82 1.09 11.16
N ASP A 21 9.14 1.08 11.17
CA ASP A 21 9.99 2.28 11.07
C ASP A 21 10.19 2.78 9.62
N LEU A 22 9.64 2.09 8.62
CA LEU A 22 9.75 2.40 7.19
C LEU A 22 11.17 2.33 6.62
N THR A 23 12.09 1.59 7.26
CA THR A 23 13.49 1.52 6.81
C THR A 23 13.79 0.27 5.99
N THR A 24 13.03 -0.81 6.17
CA THR A 24 13.25 -2.10 5.48
C THR A 24 11.95 -2.65 4.92
N ALA A 25 12.08 -3.50 3.91
CA ALA A 25 10.96 -4.20 3.30
C ALA A 25 11.38 -5.61 2.89
N VAL A 26 10.39 -6.49 2.71
CA VAL A 26 10.59 -7.84 2.17
C VAL A 26 9.51 -8.15 1.14
N ALA A 27 9.90 -8.76 0.02
CA ALA A 27 8.96 -9.22 -0.99
C ALA A 27 8.29 -10.52 -0.53
N VAL A 28 7.02 -10.70 -0.88
CA VAL A 28 6.20 -11.83 -0.41
C VAL A 28 5.48 -12.58 -1.55
N PRO A 29 6.18 -12.96 -2.64
CA PRO A 29 5.55 -13.61 -3.79
C PRO A 29 4.87 -14.94 -3.45
N GLN A 30 5.31 -15.62 -2.39
CA GLN A 30 4.68 -16.83 -1.85
C GLN A 30 3.30 -16.59 -1.22
N ILE A 31 2.97 -15.34 -0.88
CA ILE A 31 1.67 -14.97 -0.30
C ILE A 31 0.74 -14.46 -1.40
N ALA A 32 1.21 -13.44 -2.15
CA ALA A 32 0.54 -12.85 -3.30
C ALA A 32 1.55 -12.07 -4.17
N GLY A 33 1.35 -12.07 -5.49
CA GLY A 33 2.24 -11.36 -6.42
C GLY A 33 2.08 -9.83 -6.40
N SER A 34 0.86 -9.35 -6.14
CA SER A 34 0.52 -7.92 -6.10
C SER A 34 -0.44 -7.62 -4.94
N LEU A 35 -0.58 -6.33 -4.59
CA LEU A 35 -1.55 -5.93 -3.57
C LEU A 35 -3.00 -6.24 -3.99
N GLN A 36 -3.32 -6.13 -5.28
CA GLN A 36 -4.64 -6.52 -5.79
C GLN A 36 -4.92 -8.00 -5.54
N ALA A 37 -3.97 -8.89 -5.88
CA ALA A 37 -4.14 -10.32 -5.66
C ALA A 37 -4.27 -10.67 -4.16
N ALA A 38 -3.62 -9.91 -3.27
CA ALA A 38 -3.82 -10.07 -1.83
C ALA A 38 -5.22 -9.63 -1.39
N LEU A 39 -5.76 -8.54 -1.94
CA LEU A 39 -7.11 -8.05 -1.64
C LEU A 39 -8.20 -8.98 -2.18
N ASP A 40 -7.97 -9.61 -3.33
CA ASP A 40 -8.90 -10.57 -3.95
C ASP A 40 -9.12 -11.82 -3.06
N ASP A 41 -8.14 -12.19 -2.23
CA ASP A 41 -8.20 -13.29 -1.26
C ASP A 41 -7.70 -12.84 0.14
N TRP A 42 -8.27 -11.74 0.63
CA TRP A 42 -7.77 -11.08 1.84
C TRP A 42 -7.87 -11.94 3.11
N GLY A 43 -8.89 -12.79 3.20
CA GLY A 43 -9.10 -13.68 4.35
C GLY A 43 -7.90 -14.59 4.61
N ARG A 44 -7.30 -15.15 3.56
CA ARG A 44 -6.06 -15.93 3.64
C ARG A 44 -4.82 -15.04 3.72
N ALA A 45 -4.73 -14.03 2.84
CA ALA A 45 -3.52 -13.24 2.68
C ALA A 45 -3.16 -12.42 3.94
N SER A 46 -4.16 -11.85 4.63
CA SER A 46 -3.95 -10.95 5.77
C SER A 46 -3.17 -11.57 6.93
N ALA A 47 -3.46 -12.83 7.28
CA ALA A 47 -2.77 -13.55 8.35
C ALA A 47 -1.30 -13.82 7.99
N LEU A 48 -1.04 -14.25 6.75
CA LEU A 48 0.31 -14.53 6.26
C LEU A 48 1.14 -13.24 6.14
N LEU A 49 0.55 -12.15 5.64
CA LEU A 49 1.22 -10.85 5.55
C LEU A 49 1.55 -10.30 6.93
N SER A 50 0.66 -10.48 7.92
CA SER A 50 0.91 -10.06 9.30
C SER A 50 2.08 -10.83 9.92
N ALA A 51 2.15 -12.14 9.72
CA ALA A 51 3.29 -12.94 10.18
C ALA A 51 4.61 -12.51 9.52
N ALA A 52 4.59 -12.22 8.21
CA ALA A 52 5.76 -11.69 7.50
C ALA A 52 6.19 -10.31 8.04
N ALA A 53 5.23 -9.45 8.41
CA ALA A 53 5.52 -8.16 9.03
C ALA A 53 6.18 -8.31 10.40
N ASP A 54 5.67 -9.21 11.24
CA ASP A 54 6.25 -9.47 12.56
C ASP A 54 7.67 -10.05 12.47
N LEU A 55 7.94 -10.90 11.47
CA LEU A 55 9.29 -11.40 11.20
C LEU A 55 10.24 -10.27 10.74
N LEU A 56 9.75 -9.40 9.85
CA LEU A 56 10.52 -8.25 9.37
C LEU A 56 10.86 -7.28 10.51
N ASP A 57 9.88 -6.93 11.33
CA ASP A 57 10.06 -6.02 12.46
C ASP A 57 11.02 -6.57 13.53
N ARG A 58 11.17 -7.90 13.64
CA ARG A 58 12.14 -8.56 14.53
C ARG A 58 13.53 -8.72 13.91
N GLY A 59 13.73 -8.27 12.67
CA GLY A 59 14.98 -8.48 11.93
C GLY A 59 15.22 -9.93 11.52
N ALA A 60 14.19 -10.78 11.54
CA ALA A 60 14.28 -12.21 11.23
C ALA A 60 13.84 -12.56 9.80
N ALA A 61 13.29 -11.59 9.05
CA ALA A 61 12.94 -11.79 7.65
C ALA A 61 14.21 -11.95 6.79
N LYS A 62 14.29 -13.09 6.10
CA LYS A 62 15.31 -13.33 5.07
C LYS A 62 15.08 -12.43 3.86
N ASP A 63 16.15 -12.06 3.18
CA ASP A 63 16.13 -11.26 1.95
C ASP A 63 15.40 -9.91 2.10
N SER A 64 15.39 -9.37 3.32
CA SER A 64 14.96 -7.99 3.55
C SER A 64 15.95 -7.02 2.90
N PHE A 65 15.43 -5.88 2.46
CA PHE A 65 16.20 -4.85 1.78
C PHE A 65 15.80 -3.47 2.30
N ALA A 66 16.69 -2.49 2.14
CA ALA A 66 16.41 -1.11 2.51
C ALA A 66 15.19 -0.59 1.71
N PHE A 67 14.21 -0.04 2.41
CA PHE A 67 13.02 0.54 1.80
C PHE A 67 13.27 2.00 1.43
N ASP A 68 13.13 2.33 0.15
CA ASP A 68 13.15 3.70 -0.37
C ASP A 68 11.73 4.11 -0.79
N PRO A 69 11.02 4.93 0.01
CA PRO A 69 9.68 5.38 -0.32
C PRO A 69 9.58 6.09 -1.68
N LYS A 70 10.65 6.72 -2.17
CA LYS A 70 10.65 7.42 -3.46
C LYS A 70 10.62 6.47 -4.65
N ARG A 71 10.97 5.19 -4.44
CA ARG A 71 10.92 4.13 -5.46
C ARG A 71 9.63 3.32 -5.41
N ALA A 72 8.79 3.53 -4.40
CA ALA A 72 7.50 2.87 -4.30
C ALA A 72 6.55 3.39 -5.39
N MET A 73 5.71 2.50 -5.90
CA MET A 73 4.54 2.88 -6.68
C MET A 73 3.40 3.25 -5.72
N ALA A 74 2.32 3.82 -6.25
CA ALA A 74 1.05 3.82 -5.50
C ALA A 74 0.72 2.38 -5.06
N PRO A 75 0.16 2.14 -3.85
CA PRO A 75 -0.10 0.78 -3.36
C PRO A 75 -0.89 -0.09 -4.35
N LEU A 76 -1.88 0.49 -5.03
CA LEU A 76 -2.50 -0.08 -6.21
C LEU A 76 -2.12 0.80 -7.43
N PRO A 77 -1.09 0.42 -8.23
CA PRO A 77 -0.66 1.20 -9.39
C PRO A 77 -1.76 1.42 -10.44
N ARG A 78 -2.68 0.47 -10.48
CA ARG A 78 -3.95 0.51 -11.19
C ARG A 78 -4.99 -0.12 -10.27
N ALA A 79 -6.19 0.43 -10.27
CA ALA A 79 -7.30 -0.05 -9.44
C ALA A 79 -8.55 -0.19 -10.31
N TYR A 80 -9.43 -1.13 -9.95
CA TYR A 80 -10.69 -1.34 -10.66
C TYR A 80 -11.67 -0.18 -10.50
N GLN A 81 -11.54 0.59 -9.41
CA GLN A 81 -12.42 1.72 -9.14
C GLN A 81 -11.67 2.79 -8.34
N TRP A 82 -11.96 4.06 -8.66
CA TRP A 82 -11.59 5.22 -7.86
C TRP A 82 -12.85 6.07 -7.66
N VAL A 83 -13.27 6.22 -6.41
CA VAL A 83 -14.38 7.10 -6.03
C VAL A 83 -13.82 8.09 -5.02
N ASP A 84 -13.85 9.37 -5.38
CA ASP A 84 -13.37 10.45 -4.52
C ASP A 84 -14.56 11.20 -3.91
N GLY A 85 -14.56 11.33 -2.59
CA GLY A 85 -15.66 11.90 -1.81
C GLY A 85 -15.26 13.22 -1.18
N SER A 86 -16.15 14.21 -1.22
CA SER A 86 -15.98 15.47 -0.48
C SER A 86 -16.32 15.28 1.01
N ALA A 87 -15.48 14.54 1.74
CA ALA A 87 -15.72 14.16 3.13
C ALA A 87 -15.78 15.35 4.11
N TYR A 88 -15.15 16.47 3.74
CA TYR A 88 -15.10 17.68 4.56
C TYR A 88 -15.92 18.80 3.89
N VAL A 89 -17.19 18.91 4.27
CA VAL A 89 -18.14 19.84 3.65
C VAL A 89 -17.66 21.30 3.70
N ASN A 90 -16.96 21.69 4.78
CA ASN A 90 -16.36 23.03 4.90
C ASN A 90 -15.44 23.38 3.72
N HIS A 91 -14.72 22.42 3.14
CA HIS A 91 -13.92 22.69 1.93
C HIS A 91 -14.80 23.15 0.77
N VAL A 92 -15.92 22.48 0.55
CA VAL A 92 -16.88 22.84 -0.52
C VAL A 92 -17.55 24.18 -0.23
N GLU A 93 -17.91 24.45 1.02
CA GLU A 93 -18.48 25.72 1.45
C GLU A 93 -17.54 26.90 1.16
N LEU A 94 -16.25 26.75 1.47
CA LEU A 94 -15.24 27.79 1.19
C LEU A 94 -15.07 28.02 -0.31
N VAL A 95 -15.11 26.95 -1.12
CA VAL A 95 -15.05 27.07 -2.59
C VAL A 95 -16.29 27.78 -3.14
N ARG A 96 -17.48 27.52 -2.61
CA ARG A 96 -18.72 28.22 -3.01
C ARG A 96 -18.67 29.71 -2.68
N LYS A 97 -18.32 30.06 -1.44
CA LYS A 97 -18.14 31.45 -0.99
C LYS A 97 -17.14 32.22 -1.86
N ALA A 98 -15.99 31.62 -2.17
CA ALA A 98 -14.97 32.24 -3.02
C ALA A 98 -15.44 32.49 -4.47
N ARG A 99 -16.45 31.75 -4.94
CA ARG A 99 -17.05 31.89 -6.28
C ARG A 99 -18.29 32.78 -6.30
N GLY A 100 -18.68 33.37 -5.17
CA GLY A 100 -19.89 34.19 -5.06
C GLY A 100 -21.20 33.41 -5.22
N ALA A 101 -21.16 32.09 -5.05
CA ALA A 101 -22.35 31.25 -4.97
C ALA A 101 -22.64 30.95 -3.50
N GLU A 102 -23.88 31.15 -3.04
CA GLU A 102 -24.36 30.57 -1.77
C GLU A 102 -24.66 29.07 -1.94
#